data_AF-A0AAU5MNL8-F1
#
_entry.id   AF-A0AAU5MNL8-F1
#
_cell.length_a   1.000
_cell.length_b   1.000
_cell.length_c   1.000
_cell.angle_alpha   90.00
_cell.angle_beta   90.00
_cell.angle_gamma   90.00
#
_symmetry.space_group_name_H-M   'P 1'
#
loop_
_entity.id
_entity.type
_entity.pdbx_description
1 polymer ?
#
loop_
_entity_poly.entity_id
_entity_poly.type
_entity_poly.pdbx_seq_one_letter_code
_entity_poly.pdbx_strand_id
1 'polypeptide(L)'
;MDLRLLRAFVTVARLRNFGAAAEELSTSQPALTKQIQVLERRIGAALFSRGRHGARLTQAGELLLPDALELLDRSEAFERRAVQVASGTEGSLAIGFGLSGIELAPRAVALFRSRWPGVTISLEDLPSSVQCERLLAGSLQIGFVRLPVPAGLEHLRLRRDRLTLAVPAAQDVPRDLVSWIDSRPLIRLTPSRGPGLTAQINSLYAELGCHPQVLQESR
;
A
#
# COMPACT_ATOMS: atom_id res chain seq x y z
N MET A 1 -9.18 19.95 -23.25
CA MET A 1 -10.32 20.81 -22.87
C MET A 1 -10.02 21.39 -21.47
N ASP A 2 -10.49 22.59 -21.11
CA ASP A 2 -10.31 23.16 -19.76
C ASP A 2 -11.57 22.87 -18.91
N LEU A 3 -11.41 22.25 -17.74
CA LEU A 3 -12.52 21.88 -16.83
C LEU A 3 -13.34 23.10 -16.39
N ARG A 4 -12.73 24.28 -16.31
CA ARG A 4 -13.45 25.52 -15.99
C ARG A 4 -14.49 25.85 -17.06
N LEU A 5 -14.18 25.61 -18.33
CA LEU A 5 -15.11 25.84 -19.43
C LEU A 5 -16.28 24.85 -19.39
N LEU A 6 -16.02 23.59 -19.00
CA LEU A 6 -17.06 22.58 -18.81
C LEU A 6 -17.97 22.93 -17.62
N ARG A 7 -17.41 23.39 -16.49
CA ARG A 7 -18.20 23.89 -15.34
C ARG A 7 -19.09 25.06 -15.76
N ALA A 8 -18.54 26.04 -16.49
CA ALA A 8 -19.31 27.15 -17.04
C ALA A 8 -20.51 26.66 -17.87
N PHE A 9 -20.28 25.71 -18.78
CA PHE A 9 -21.33 25.12 -19.61
C PHE A 9 -22.41 24.42 -18.77
N VAL A 10 -22.02 23.51 -17.89
CA VAL A 10 -22.93 22.75 -17.04
C VAL A 10 -23.74 23.66 -16.12
N THR A 11 -23.12 24.67 -15.51
CA THR A 11 -23.83 25.62 -14.62
C THR A 11 -24.85 26.45 -15.39
N VAL A 12 -24.51 26.95 -16.58
CA VAL A 12 -25.46 27.68 -17.43
C VAL A 12 -26.60 26.76 -17.91
N ALA A 13 -26.31 25.51 -18.25
CA ALA A 13 -27.31 24.52 -18.64
C ALA A 13 -28.31 24.23 -17.51
N ARG A 14 -27.80 24.07 -16.28
CA ARG A 14 -28.62 23.79 -15.09
C ARG A 14 -29.51 24.98 -14.69
N LEU A 15 -28.95 26.19 -14.68
CA LEU A 15 -29.67 27.40 -14.24
C LEU A 15 -30.49 28.07 -15.34
N ARG A 16 -30.20 27.79 -16.61
CA ARG A 16 -30.82 28.39 -17.80
C ARG A 16 -30.75 29.93 -17.83
N ASN A 17 -29.81 30.51 -17.08
CA ASN A 17 -29.62 31.95 -16.95
C ASN A 17 -28.13 32.27 -16.76
N PHE A 18 -27.57 33.10 -17.64
CA PHE A 18 -26.16 33.50 -17.59
C PHE A 18 -25.82 34.38 -16.39
N GLY A 19 -26.73 35.24 -15.93
CA GLY A 19 -26.53 36.07 -14.74
C GLY A 19 -26.44 35.22 -13.48
N ALA A 20 -27.45 34.36 -13.27
CA ALA A 20 -27.47 33.44 -12.11
C ALA A 20 -26.28 32.47 -12.11
N ALA A 21 -25.89 31.97 -13.30
CA ALA A 21 -24.70 31.13 -13.42
C ALA A 21 -23.38 31.88 -13.15
N ALA A 22 -23.30 33.17 -13.50
CA ALA A 22 -22.14 33.97 -13.20
C ALA A 22 -22.02 34.24 -11.69
N GLU A 23 -23.14 34.52 -11.02
CA GLU A 23 -23.21 34.65 -9.57
C GLU A 23 -22.74 33.37 -8.86
N GLU A 24 -23.26 32.20 -9.25
CA GLU A 24 -22.86 30.92 -8.65
C GLU A 24 -21.37 30.61 -8.84
N LEU A 25 -20.82 30.93 -10.02
CA LEU A 25 -19.41 30.74 -10.31
C LEU A 25 -18.52 31.88 -9.80
N SER A 26 -19.08 32.84 -9.04
CA SER A 26 -18.37 34.00 -8.51
C SER A 26 -17.58 34.76 -9.60
N THR A 27 -18.21 34.96 -10.76
CA THR A 27 -17.61 35.65 -11.91
C THR A 27 -18.56 36.69 -12.49
N SER A 28 -18.08 37.51 -13.42
CA SER A 28 -18.94 38.45 -14.13
C SER A 28 -19.62 37.78 -15.32
N GLN A 29 -20.86 38.18 -15.63
CA GLN A 29 -21.59 37.66 -16.77
C GLN A 29 -20.81 37.80 -18.10
N PRO A 30 -20.12 38.93 -18.41
CA PRO A 30 -19.28 39.01 -19.62
C PRO A 30 -18.15 37.99 -19.66
N ALA A 31 -17.52 37.70 -18.51
CA ALA A 31 -16.47 36.69 -18.43
C ALA A 31 -17.02 35.28 -18.67
N LEU A 32 -18.18 34.96 -18.09
CA LEU A 32 -18.86 33.68 -18.31
C LEU A 32 -19.26 33.50 -19.78
N THR A 33 -19.85 34.52 -20.41
CA THR A 33 -20.17 34.48 -21.84
C THR A 33 -18.93 34.21 -22.69
N LYS A 34 -17.81 34.86 -22.38
CA LYS A 34 -16.53 34.62 -23.09
C LYS A 34 -16.04 33.18 -22.90
N GLN A 35 -16.19 32.59 -21.72
CA GLN A 35 -15.83 31.18 -21.48
C GLN A 35 -16.67 30.23 -22.34
N ILE A 36 -18.00 30.42 -22.39
CA ILE A 36 -18.88 29.63 -23.25
C ILE A 36 -18.49 29.77 -24.73
N GLN A 37 -18.25 31.00 -25.21
CA GLN A 37 -17.81 31.24 -26.58
C GLN A 37 -16.45 30.61 -26.91
N VAL A 38 -15.54 30.52 -25.95
CA VAL A 38 -14.28 29.78 -26.13
C VAL A 38 -14.54 28.30 -26.27
N LEU A 39 -15.43 27.72 -25.46
CA LEU A 39 -15.80 26.31 -25.54
C LEU A 39 -16.48 25.98 -26.88
N GLU A 40 -17.49 26.76 -27.27
CA GLU A 40 -18.22 26.62 -28.53
C GLU A 40 -17.28 26.67 -29.74
N ARG A 41 -16.31 27.60 -29.74
CA ARG A 41 -15.30 27.69 -30.81
C ARG A 41 -14.38 26.47 -30.87
N ARG A 42 -14.04 25.86 -29.74
CA ARG A 42 -13.20 24.65 -29.71
C ARG A 42 -13.95 23.41 -30.20
N ILE A 43 -15.23 23.33 -29.91
CA ILE A 43 -16.11 22.22 -30.35
C ILE A 43 -16.52 22.41 -31.81
N GLY A 44 -16.60 23.65 -32.28
CA GLY A 44 -17.09 23.98 -33.62
C GLY A 44 -18.62 24.04 -33.70
N ALA A 45 -19.31 24.10 -32.56
CA ALA A 45 -20.76 24.16 -32.48
C ALA A 45 -21.23 25.11 -31.37
N ALA A 46 -22.36 25.79 -31.57
CA ALA A 46 -23.03 26.54 -30.52
C ALA A 46 -23.71 25.58 -29.55
N LEU A 47 -23.50 25.77 -28.25
CA LEU A 47 -24.10 24.97 -27.17
C LEU A 47 -25.38 25.62 -26.65
N PHE A 48 -25.50 26.95 -26.80
CA PHE A 48 -26.71 27.69 -26.44
C PHE A 48 -27.26 28.49 -27.63
N SER A 49 -28.58 28.61 -27.71
CA SER A 49 -29.26 29.46 -28.68
C SER A 49 -29.20 30.93 -28.24
N ARG A 50 -29.03 31.84 -29.21
CA ARG A 50 -29.04 33.29 -28.97
C ARG A 50 -30.49 33.80 -28.99
N GLY A 51 -30.97 34.39 -27.89
CA GLY A 51 -32.32 34.97 -27.86
C GLY A 51 -32.73 35.59 -26.53
N ARG A 52 -33.92 36.18 -26.49
CA ARG A 52 -34.49 36.88 -25.31
C ARG A 52 -34.95 35.94 -24.19
N HIS A 53 -34.93 34.62 -24.39
CA HIS A 53 -35.57 33.63 -23.52
C HIS A 53 -34.58 32.93 -22.56
N GLY A 54 -33.47 33.59 -22.21
CA GLY A 54 -32.44 33.01 -21.35
C GLY A 54 -31.51 32.04 -22.08
N ALA A 55 -30.82 31.19 -21.31
CA ALA A 55 -29.86 30.22 -21.84
C ALA A 55 -30.55 28.90 -22.16
N ARG A 56 -30.95 28.71 -23.42
CA ARG A 56 -31.53 27.44 -23.90
C ARG A 56 -30.51 26.67 -24.70
N LEU A 57 -30.32 25.39 -24.36
CA LEU A 57 -29.42 24.48 -25.07
C LEU A 57 -29.82 24.34 -26.55
N THR A 58 -28.82 24.22 -27.41
CA THR A 58 -29.01 23.71 -28.78
C THR A 58 -29.04 22.18 -28.74
N GLN A 59 -29.33 21.54 -29.88
CA GLN A 59 -29.19 20.08 -30.00
C GLN A 59 -27.76 19.60 -29.64
N ALA A 60 -26.72 20.34 -30.05
CA ALA A 60 -25.35 20.02 -29.67
C ALA A 60 -25.13 20.16 -28.16
N GLY A 61 -25.71 21.20 -27.54
CA GLY A 61 -25.68 21.38 -26.09
C GLY A 61 -26.37 20.24 -25.33
N GLU A 62 -27.54 19.79 -25.80
CA GLU A 62 -28.27 18.67 -25.18
C GLU A 62 -27.49 17.35 -25.29
N LEU A 63 -26.89 17.06 -26.45
CA LEU A 63 -26.12 15.84 -26.67
C LEU A 63 -24.80 15.81 -25.89
N LEU A 64 -24.15 16.95 -25.70
CA LEU A 64 -22.83 17.03 -25.04
C LEU A 64 -22.91 17.27 -23.52
N LEU A 65 -24.08 17.62 -22.99
CA LEU A 65 -24.25 17.86 -21.55
C LEU A 65 -23.93 16.61 -20.70
N PRO A 66 -24.38 15.38 -21.05
CA PRO A 66 -24.03 14.17 -20.30
C PRO A 66 -22.50 13.92 -20.25
N ASP A 67 -21.81 14.09 -21.38
CA ASP A 67 -20.35 13.91 -21.45
C ASP A 67 -19.62 14.95 -20.59
N ALA A 68 -20.09 16.20 -20.60
CA ALA A 68 -19.51 17.26 -19.77
C ALA A 68 -19.67 16.97 -18.28
N LEU A 69 -20.82 16.43 -17.85
CA LEU A 69 -21.05 15.99 -16.47
C LEU A 69 -20.12 14.83 -16.09
N GLU A 70 -20.00 13.80 -16.92
CA GLU A 70 -19.13 12.65 -16.63
C GLU A 70 -17.66 13.07 -16.49
N LEU A 71 -17.19 13.99 -17.33
CA LEU A 71 -15.81 14.49 -17.24
C LEU A 71 -15.56 15.27 -15.93
N LEU A 72 -16.54 16.03 -15.44
CA LEU A 72 -16.42 16.74 -14.17
C LEU A 72 -16.42 15.75 -12.99
N ASP A 73 -17.32 14.77 -12.99
CA ASP A 73 -17.39 13.73 -11.96
C ASP A 73 -16.08 12.92 -11.88
N ARG A 74 -15.52 12.55 -13.04
CA ARG A 74 -14.21 11.87 -13.11
C ARG A 74 -13.07 12.73 -12.56
N SER A 75 -13.11 14.04 -12.79
CA SER A 75 -12.13 14.98 -12.23
C SER A 75 -12.23 15.04 -10.71
N GLU A 76 -13.43 15.16 -10.16
CA GLU A 76 -13.64 15.19 -8.70
C GLU A 76 -13.26 13.86 -8.04
N ALA A 77 -13.51 12.73 -8.70
CA ALA A 77 -13.04 11.43 -8.23
C ALA A 77 -11.51 11.33 -8.25
N PHE A 78 -10.84 11.91 -9.25
CA PHE A 78 -9.38 11.98 -9.29
C PHE A 78 -8.82 12.82 -8.15
N GLU A 79 -9.36 14.02 -7.91
CA GLU A 79 -8.92 14.89 -6.81
C GLU A 79 -9.07 14.21 -5.45
N ARG A 80 -10.20 13.54 -5.19
CA ARG A 80 -10.41 12.76 -3.96
C ARG A 80 -9.35 11.67 -3.78
N ARG A 81 -9.08 10.88 -4.81
CA ARG A 81 -8.02 9.84 -4.76
C ARG A 81 -6.64 10.45 -4.56
N ALA A 82 -6.33 11.56 -5.22
CA ALA A 82 -5.03 12.23 -5.06
C ALA A 82 -4.81 12.67 -3.60
N VAL A 83 -5.85 13.20 -2.93
CA VAL A 83 -5.79 13.53 -1.50
C VAL A 83 -5.61 12.27 -0.65
N GLN A 84 -6.28 11.17 -0.99
CA GLN A 84 -6.14 9.90 -0.27
C GLN A 84 -4.73 9.30 -0.39
N VAL A 85 -4.16 9.33 -1.60
CA VAL A 85 -2.76 8.95 -1.85
C VAL A 85 -1.80 9.86 -1.10
N ALA A 86 -1.99 11.18 -1.17
CA ALA A 86 -1.13 12.14 -0.48
C ALA A 86 -1.20 12.02 1.05
N SER A 87 -2.35 11.60 1.59
CA SER A 87 -2.54 11.36 3.04
C SER A 87 -2.20 9.93 3.48
N GLY A 88 -1.81 9.03 2.55
CA GLY A 88 -1.50 7.63 2.84
C GLY A 88 -2.72 6.77 3.23
N THR A 89 -3.94 7.25 2.97
CA THR A 89 -5.19 6.51 3.24
C THR A 89 -5.59 5.56 2.11
N GLU A 90 -4.97 5.70 0.94
CA GLU A 90 -5.01 4.75 -0.17
C GLU A 90 -3.58 4.40 -0.61
N GLY A 91 -3.30 3.13 -0.88
CA GLY A 91 -1.97 2.65 -1.29
C GLY A 91 -1.80 1.14 -1.12
N SER A 92 -0.60 0.63 -1.41
CA SER A 92 -0.24 -0.77 -1.21
C SER A 92 0.95 -0.92 -0.26
N LEU A 93 0.82 -1.77 0.75
CA LEU A 93 1.93 -2.19 1.61
C LEU A 93 2.25 -3.66 1.35
N ALA A 94 3.47 -3.92 0.89
CA ALA A 94 4.03 -5.25 0.83
C ALA A 94 4.80 -5.53 2.11
N ILE A 95 4.37 -6.56 2.84
CA ILE A 95 4.89 -6.92 4.16
C ILE A 95 5.43 -8.35 4.12
N GLY A 96 6.70 -8.51 4.50
CA GLY A 96 7.34 -9.82 4.63
C GLY A 96 7.34 -10.26 6.09
N PHE A 97 7.13 -11.54 6.32
CA PHE A 97 7.35 -12.16 7.62
C PHE A 97 8.03 -13.50 7.45
N GLY A 98 8.67 -14.00 8.51
CA GLY A 98 9.12 -15.39 8.56
C GLY A 98 8.73 -16.02 9.89
N LEU A 99 9.33 -17.15 10.22
CA LEU A 99 9.10 -17.87 11.48
C LEU A 99 9.08 -16.97 12.73
N SER A 100 9.98 -15.98 12.83
CA SER A 100 10.03 -15.05 13.97
C SER A 100 8.85 -14.08 14.05
N GLY A 101 8.16 -13.84 12.95
CA GLY A 101 7.04 -12.92 12.84
C GLY A 101 5.68 -13.61 12.69
N ILE A 102 5.62 -14.94 12.72
CA ILE A 102 4.43 -15.71 12.31
C ILE A 102 3.16 -15.41 13.12
N GLU A 103 3.28 -15.03 14.39
CA GLU A 103 2.14 -14.58 15.20
C GLU A 103 1.95 -13.06 15.16
N LEU A 104 3.06 -12.31 15.14
CA LEU A 104 3.03 -10.86 15.32
C LEU A 104 2.56 -10.15 14.03
N ALA A 105 3.05 -10.57 12.88
CA ALA A 105 2.77 -9.93 11.61
C ALA A 105 1.28 -10.01 11.22
N PRO A 106 0.60 -11.19 11.25
CA PRO A 106 -0.82 -11.25 10.94
C PRO A 106 -1.69 -10.43 11.91
N ARG A 107 -1.36 -10.43 13.21
CA ARG A 107 -2.08 -9.62 14.21
C ARG A 107 -1.92 -8.13 13.97
N ALA A 108 -0.71 -7.67 13.68
CA ALA A 108 -0.45 -6.26 13.36
C ALA A 108 -1.18 -5.83 12.09
N VAL A 109 -1.18 -6.67 11.04
CA VAL A 109 -1.90 -6.42 9.78
C VAL A 109 -3.41 -6.34 10.00
N ALA A 110 -3.99 -7.23 10.81
CA ALA A 110 -5.43 -7.19 11.12
C ALA A 110 -5.83 -5.88 11.81
N LEU A 111 -5.05 -5.44 12.81
CA LEU A 111 -5.27 -4.17 13.50
C LEU A 111 -5.13 -2.98 12.54
N PHE A 112 -4.10 -2.99 11.69
CA PHE A 112 -3.88 -1.92 10.71
C PHE A 112 -5.04 -1.80 9.72
N ARG A 113 -5.48 -2.91 9.13
CA ARG A 113 -6.62 -2.94 8.17
C ARG A 113 -7.90 -2.38 8.78
N SER A 114 -8.16 -2.65 10.06
CA SER A 114 -9.34 -2.12 10.74
C SER A 114 -9.36 -0.59 10.85
N ARG A 115 -8.17 0.03 10.93
CA ARG A 115 -8.00 1.48 11.06
C ARG A 115 -7.85 2.18 9.71
N TRP A 116 -7.34 1.47 8.69
CA TRP A 116 -7.03 2.00 7.36
C TRP A 116 -7.57 1.07 6.26
N PRO A 117 -8.89 0.99 6.07
CA PRO A 117 -9.50 0.04 5.12
C PRO A 117 -9.19 0.32 3.65
N GLY A 118 -8.74 1.54 3.31
CA GLY A 118 -8.34 1.93 1.94
C GLY A 118 -6.95 1.46 1.51
N VAL A 119 -6.15 0.89 2.42
CA VAL A 119 -4.80 0.39 2.12
C VAL A 119 -4.85 -1.09 1.78
N THR A 120 -4.38 -1.44 0.59
CA THR A 120 -4.20 -2.84 0.18
C THR A 120 -2.93 -3.38 0.82
N ILE A 121 -2.98 -4.57 1.42
CA ILE A 121 -1.81 -5.17 2.07
C ILE A 121 -1.57 -6.56 1.51
N SER A 122 -0.35 -6.82 1.01
CA SER A 122 0.15 -8.18 0.80
C SER A 122 1.02 -8.61 1.99
N LEU A 123 0.86 -9.86 2.40
CA LEU A 123 1.62 -10.46 3.49
C LEU A 123 2.24 -11.76 2.98
N GLU A 124 3.57 -11.82 2.92
CA GLU A 124 4.33 -12.92 2.32
C GLU A 124 5.25 -13.60 3.34
N ASP A 125 5.22 -14.94 3.39
CA ASP A 125 6.18 -15.74 4.17
C ASP A 125 7.50 -15.86 3.41
N LEU A 126 8.53 -15.17 3.91
CA LEU A 126 9.83 -14.97 3.28
C LEU A 126 10.95 -15.11 4.34
N PRO A 127 12.08 -15.75 3.99
CA PRO A 127 13.28 -15.70 4.82
C PRO A 127 13.76 -14.26 5.05
N SER A 128 14.36 -13.97 6.21
CA SER A 128 14.81 -12.61 6.55
C SER A 128 15.82 -12.02 5.55
N SER A 129 16.67 -12.85 4.93
CA SER A 129 17.60 -12.40 3.88
C SER A 129 16.85 -11.86 2.66
N VAL A 130 15.86 -12.60 2.15
CA VAL A 130 15.02 -12.20 1.01
C VAL A 130 14.21 -10.95 1.35
N GLN A 131 13.70 -10.85 2.59
CA GLN A 131 13.02 -9.63 3.04
C GLN A 131 13.97 -8.42 2.99
N CYS A 132 15.20 -8.54 3.49
CA CYS A 132 16.19 -7.45 3.47
C CYS A 132 16.55 -7.02 2.04
N GLU A 133 16.75 -7.98 1.13
CA GLU A 133 17.00 -7.70 -0.29
C GLU A 133 15.83 -6.92 -0.92
N ARG A 134 14.59 -7.34 -0.68
CA ARG A 134 13.40 -6.67 -1.23
C ARG A 134 13.12 -5.31 -0.59
N LEU A 135 13.45 -5.12 0.70
CA LEU A 135 13.40 -3.84 1.39
C LEU A 135 14.37 -2.85 0.74
N LEU A 136 15.64 -3.26 0.55
CA LEU A 136 16.65 -2.43 -0.11
C LEU A 136 16.28 -2.11 -1.56
N ALA A 137 15.62 -3.03 -2.26
CA ALA A 137 15.11 -2.83 -3.62
C ALA A 137 13.79 -2.04 -3.69
N GLY A 138 13.18 -1.70 -2.55
CA GLY A 138 11.90 -0.98 -2.48
C GLY A 138 10.65 -1.78 -2.91
N SER A 139 10.79 -3.07 -3.21
CA SER A 139 9.67 -3.96 -3.54
C SER A 139 8.96 -4.53 -2.31
N LEU A 140 9.55 -4.35 -1.12
CA LEU A 140 8.93 -4.59 0.18
C LEU A 140 8.99 -3.30 1.00
N GLN A 141 7.95 -2.99 1.77
CA GLN A 141 7.94 -1.79 2.63
C GLN A 141 8.24 -2.13 4.10
N ILE A 142 7.84 -3.31 4.57
CA ILE A 142 8.04 -3.74 5.98
C ILE A 142 8.48 -5.20 6.01
N GLY A 143 9.47 -5.51 6.84
CA GLY A 143 9.92 -6.89 7.10
C GLY A 143 9.95 -7.24 8.59
N PHE A 144 9.34 -8.37 8.95
CA PHE A 144 9.50 -8.99 10.27
C PHE A 144 10.68 -9.97 10.23
N VAL A 145 11.87 -9.42 10.48
CA VAL A 145 13.16 -10.10 10.31
C VAL A 145 13.85 -10.44 11.63
N ARG A 146 14.82 -11.36 11.58
CA ARG A 146 15.80 -11.58 12.66
C ARG A 146 17.00 -10.66 12.46
N LEU A 147 17.45 -10.05 13.54
CA LEU A 147 18.69 -9.27 13.56
C LEU A 147 19.93 -10.19 13.47
N PRO A 148 21.05 -9.70 12.90
CA PRO A 148 21.25 -8.35 12.38
C PRO A 148 20.65 -8.13 10.98
N VAL A 149 20.39 -6.87 10.63
CA VAL A 149 20.02 -6.43 9.28
C VAL A 149 21.22 -5.72 8.61
N PRO A 150 21.32 -5.71 7.27
CA PRO A 150 22.37 -4.98 6.57
C PRO A 150 22.25 -3.46 6.78
N ALA A 151 23.35 -2.74 6.52
CA ALA A 151 23.34 -1.28 6.50
C ALA A 151 22.36 -0.73 5.45
N GLY A 152 21.81 0.45 5.70
CA GLY A 152 20.78 1.06 4.85
C GLY A 152 19.35 0.68 5.21
N LEU A 153 19.14 -0.21 6.19
CA LEU A 153 17.84 -0.52 6.75
C LEU A 153 17.71 -0.01 8.18
N GLU A 154 16.62 0.72 8.44
CA GLU A 154 16.21 1.04 9.80
C GLU A 154 15.47 -0.17 10.42
N HIS A 155 15.63 -0.35 11.73
CA HIS A 155 14.99 -1.46 12.42
C HIS A 155 14.55 -1.08 13.84
N LEU A 156 13.47 -1.72 14.28
CA LEU A 156 12.95 -1.64 15.62
C LEU A 156 12.92 -3.04 16.24
N ARG A 157 13.54 -3.22 17.41
CA ARG A 157 13.51 -4.50 18.12
C ARG A 157 12.13 -4.71 18.77
N LEU A 158 11.34 -5.61 18.19
CA LEU A 158 9.99 -5.92 18.68
C LEU A 158 9.99 -6.91 19.86
N ARG A 159 10.86 -7.92 19.82
CA ARG A 159 10.95 -8.97 20.85
C ARG A 159 12.35 -9.56 20.92
N ARG A 160 12.68 -10.20 22.05
CA ARG A 160 13.82 -11.10 22.20
C ARG A 160 13.31 -12.51 22.48
N ASP A 161 13.74 -13.47 21.67
CA ASP A 161 13.43 -14.89 21.86
C ASP A 161 14.61 -15.62 22.50
N ARG A 162 14.34 -16.83 23.01
CA ARG A 162 15.36 -17.75 23.50
C ARG A 162 15.47 -18.93 22.53
N LEU A 163 16.70 -19.35 22.24
CA LEU A 163 16.90 -20.66 21.63
C LEU A 163 16.61 -21.74 22.66
N THR A 164 15.93 -22.78 22.21
CA THR A 164 15.55 -23.93 23.05
C THR A 164 15.82 -25.21 22.29
N LEU A 165 16.25 -26.23 23.02
CA LEU A 165 16.34 -27.59 22.52
C LEU A 165 14.96 -28.26 22.65
N ALA A 166 14.41 -28.72 21.54
CA ALA A 166 13.18 -29.51 21.54
C ALA A 166 13.54 -31.00 21.62
N VAL A 167 12.95 -31.70 22.59
CA VAL A 167 13.16 -33.14 22.81
C VAL A 167 11.81 -33.85 22.90
N PRO A 168 11.71 -35.15 22.57
CA PRO A 168 10.52 -35.95 22.85
C PRO A 168 10.14 -35.86 24.33
N ALA A 169 8.84 -35.75 24.62
CA ALA A 169 8.34 -35.57 25.99
C ALA A 169 8.74 -36.69 26.96
N ALA A 170 8.99 -37.90 26.44
CA ALA A 170 9.42 -39.06 27.22
C ALA A 170 10.93 -39.10 27.52
N GLN A 171 11.71 -38.12 27.07
CA GLN A 171 13.17 -38.13 27.18
C GLN A 171 13.66 -37.27 28.35
N ASP A 172 14.41 -37.89 29.27
CA ASP A 172 15.09 -37.15 30.33
C ASP A 172 16.27 -36.34 29.77
N VAL A 173 16.26 -35.04 30.07
CA VAL A 173 17.36 -34.12 29.77
C VAL A 173 18.31 -34.09 30.98
N PRO A 174 19.55 -34.59 30.84
CA PRO A 174 20.49 -34.62 31.95
C PRO A 174 21.05 -33.22 32.24
N ARG A 175 21.74 -33.10 33.38
CA ARG A 175 22.44 -31.86 33.75
C ARG A 175 23.63 -31.57 32.84
N ASP A 176 24.31 -32.61 32.36
CA ASP A 176 25.39 -32.48 31.38
C ASP A 176 24.81 -32.43 29.95
N LEU A 177 24.40 -31.22 29.55
CA LEU A 177 23.81 -30.95 28.25
C LEU A 177 24.81 -31.13 27.09
N VAL A 178 26.10 -30.81 27.30
CA VAL A 178 27.12 -30.83 26.25
C VAL A 178 27.36 -32.26 25.77
N SER A 179 27.71 -33.17 26.68
CA SER A 179 27.91 -34.59 26.33
C SER A 179 26.63 -35.23 25.77
N TRP A 180 25.46 -34.81 26.28
CA TRP A 180 24.18 -35.33 25.81
C TRP A 180 23.86 -34.89 24.38
N ILE A 181 24.18 -33.65 24.02
CA ILE A 181 24.01 -33.11 22.66
C ILE A 181 24.97 -33.82 21.69
N ASP A 182 26.24 -33.99 22.07
CA ASP A 182 27.27 -34.55 21.19
C ASP A 182 27.09 -36.05 20.92
N SER A 183 26.51 -36.77 21.88
CA SER A 183 26.20 -38.19 21.75
C SER A 183 25.02 -38.50 20.83
N ARG A 184 24.32 -37.49 20.28
CA ARG A 184 23.07 -37.69 19.54
C ARG A 184 23.05 -37.03 18.16
N PRO A 185 22.37 -37.68 17.20
CA PRO A 185 21.97 -37.02 15.97
C PRO A 185 20.92 -35.94 16.24
N LEU A 186 21.18 -34.71 15.81
CA LEU A 186 20.20 -33.61 15.87
C LEU A 186 19.56 -33.36 14.51
N ILE A 187 18.29 -32.93 14.55
CA ILE A 187 17.58 -32.38 13.39
C ILE A 187 17.79 -30.87 13.38
N ARG A 188 18.20 -30.34 12.23
CA ARG A 188 18.43 -28.90 12.04
C ARG A 188 17.52 -28.37 10.93
N LEU A 189 17.09 -27.11 11.06
CA LEU A 189 16.48 -26.40 9.93
C LEU A 189 17.53 -26.25 8.80
N THR A 190 17.11 -26.44 7.55
CA THR A 190 17.99 -26.23 6.40
C THR A 190 18.57 -24.81 6.43
N PRO A 191 19.90 -24.62 6.31
CA PRO A 191 20.53 -23.30 6.39
C PRO A 191 19.96 -22.27 5.41
N SER A 192 19.49 -22.70 4.25
CA SER A 192 18.87 -21.82 3.25
C SER A 192 17.54 -21.21 3.69
N ARG A 193 16.78 -21.87 4.58
CA ARG A 193 15.51 -21.34 5.12
C ARG A 193 15.72 -20.35 6.26
N GLY A 194 16.84 -20.42 6.96
CA GLY A 194 17.08 -19.60 8.14
C GLY A 194 18.56 -19.37 8.43
N PRO A 195 19.32 -18.72 7.54
CA PRO A 195 20.77 -18.56 7.69
C PRO A 195 21.13 -17.83 8.99
N GLY A 196 20.33 -16.86 9.40
CA GLY A 196 20.50 -16.16 10.68
C GLY A 196 20.24 -17.06 11.90
N LEU A 197 19.23 -17.92 11.86
CA LEU A 197 18.97 -18.87 12.94
C LEU A 197 20.08 -19.93 13.00
N THR A 198 20.53 -20.43 11.86
CA THR A 198 21.67 -21.35 11.77
C THR A 198 22.94 -20.73 12.35
N ALA A 199 23.24 -19.47 12.03
CA ALA A 199 24.38 -18.77 12.59
C ALA A 199 24.27 -18.63 14.13
N GLN A 200 23.07 -18.35 14.65
CA GLN A 200 22.82 -18.27 16.09
C GLN A 200 22.98 -19.64 16.79
N ILE A 201 22.48 -20.72 16.18
CA ILE A 201 22.68 -22.08 16.69
C ILE A 201 24.17 -22.44 16.71
N ASN A 202 24.90 -22.16 15.64
CA ASN A 202 26.33 -22.45 15.57
C ASN A 202 27.13 -21.63 16.60
N SER A 203 26.75 -20.37 16.82
CA SER A 203 27.37 -19.53 17.86
C SER A 203 27.12 -20.11 19.25
N LEU A 204 25.89 -20.55 19.53
CA LEU A 204 25.54 -21.22 20.78
C LEU A 204 26.35 -22.52 20.97
N TYR A 205 26.53 -23.31 19.91
CA TYR A 205 27.34 -24.52 20.00
C TYR A 205 28.81 -24.23 20.30
N ALA A 206 29.37 -23.20 19.66
CA ALA A 206 30.73 -22.75 19.94
C ALA A 206 30.89 -22.24 21.38
N GLU A 207 29.93 -21.46 21.89
CA GLU A 207 29.92 -20.96 23.27
C GLU A 207 29.82 -22.10 24.30
N LEU A 208 29.05 -23.16 24.00
CA LEU A 208 28.90 -24.32 24.87
C LEU A 208 30.03 -25.36 24.71
N GLY A 209 30.85 -25.25 23.66
CA GLY A 209 31.88 -26.23 23.32
C GLY A 209 31.34 -27.58 22.85
N CYS A 210 30.15 -27.61 22.24
CA CYS A 210 29.53 -28.83 21.73
C CYS A 210 29.69 -28.99 20.21
N HIS A 211 29.77 -30.24 19.76
CA HIS A 211 29.96 -30.65 18.36
C HIS A 211 28.94 -31.73 17.94
N PRO A 212 27.64 -31.41 17.87
CA PRO A 212 26.61 -32.38 17.56
C PRO A 212 26.71 -32.92 16.12
N GLN A 213 26.40 -34.20 15.96
CA GLN A 213 26.20 -34.79 14.64
C GLN A 213 24.85 -34.36 14.06
N VAL A 214 24.85 -33.74 12.88
CA VAL A 214 23.60 -33.35 12.19
C VAL A 214 23.15 -34.50 11.31
N LEU A 215 22.02 -35.12 11.66
CA LEU A 215 21.50 -36.30 10.94
C LEU A 215 20.61 -35.92 9.76
N GLN A 216 19.83 -34.84 9.91
CA GLN A 216 18.83 -34.47 8.91
C GLN A 216 18.59 -32.96 8.88
N GLU A 217 18.51 -32.42 7.67
CA GLU A 217 18.07 -31.05 7.41
C GLU A 217 16.58 -31.04 7.03
N SER A 218 15.77 -30.34 7.82
CA SER A 218 14.32 -30.20 7.56
C SER A 218 14.08 -29.07 6.56
N ARG A 219 13.31 -29.36 5.50
CA ARG A 219 13.00 -28.43 4.41
C ARG A 219 12.08 -27.32 4.86
#